data_AF-A0A1T1BEG9-F1
#
_entry.id   AF-A0A1T1BEG9-F1
#
_cell.length_a   1.000
_cell.length_b   1.000
_cell.length_c   1.000
_cell.angle_alpha   90.00
_cell.angle_beta   90.00
_cell.angle_gamma   90.00
#
_symmetry.space_group_name_H-M   'P 1'
#
loop_
_entity.id
_entity.type
_entity.pdbx_description
1 polymer ?
#
loop_
_entity_poly.entity_id
_entity_poly.type
_entity_poly.pdbx_seq_one_letter_code
_entity_poly.pdbx_strand_id
1 'polypeptide(L)'
;MERNDAVMPWVAIVSAAIMWIILLFLFNKETAPEPVVVDPAVVANISKEYPTVGKTVYEGNCAGCHGAEGQGGAGPALAGNEKIVQDPVYVHTIVTKGKGAMPAFGQLAENEVYAVANYVLNSFGNKIEEPLTPATVAAGQSKIDPEVLKNRSRFVPDHIKLPEIFLGTFVMVLLTYGLIGLYSVWAEGQELHPGIHKVRSTPLATLAMITSIAMTVLFSVLFVRQMITDFAGWAAAEPVMPNVTAEGFYAAMILLSLAASLALYKKYFMDGEVLVEDASGEFPW
;
A
#
# COMPACT_ATOMS: atom_id res chain seq x y z
N MET A 1 40.01 24.10 -0.25
CA MET A 1 39.33 23.40 0.86
C MET A 1 38.84 22.08 0.31
N GLU A 2 39.25 20.95 0.88
CA GLU A 2 38.67 19.64 0.55
C GLU A 2 37.17 19.66 0.91
N ARG A 3 36.30 19.22 -0.01
CA ARG A 3 34.86 19.21 0.21
C ARG A 3 34.46 18.01 1.08
N ASN A 4 34.08 18.27 2.33
CA ASN A 4 33.74 17.22 3.31
C ASN A 4 32.40 16.50 2.99
N ASP A 5 31.64 17.02 2.03
CA ASP A 5 30.36 16.53 1.54
C ASP A 5 30.49 15.34 0.57
N ALA A 6 31.69 14.88 0.21
CA ALA A 6 31.89 13.63 -0.52
C ALA A 6 31.74 12.36 0.35
N VAL A 7 31.99 12.46 1.66
CA VAL A 7 31.77 11.36 2.63
C VAL A 7 30.28 11.21 2.95
N MET A 8 29.53 12.31 2.91
CA MET A 8 28.09 12.37 3.20
C MET A 8 27.19 11.47 2.32
N PRO A 9 27.33 11.38 0.98
CA PRO A 9 26.46 10.55 0.15
C PRO A 9 26.63 9.05 0.40
N TRP A 10 27.87 8.58 0.61
CA TRP A 10 28.11 7.17 0.95
C TRP A 10 27.56 6.80 2.32
N VAL A 11 27.79 7.67 3.32
CA VAL A 11 27.22 7.48 4.65
C VAL A 11 25.69 7.47 4.59
N ALA A 12 25.06 8.41 3.87
CA ALA A 12 23.61 8.46 3.73
C ALA A 12 23.01 7.22 3.06
N ILE A 13 23.63 6.71 1.98
CA ILE A 13 23.16 5.51 1.27
C ILE A 13 23.33 4.26 2.15
N VAL A 14 24.48 4.10 2.80
CA VAL A 14 24.74 2.96 3.68
C VAL A 14 23.85 3.01 4.92
N SER A 15 23.67 4.18 5.54
CA SER A 15 22.74 4.37 6.65
C SER A 15 21.29 4.09 6.25
N ALA A 16 20.86 4.50 5.06
CA ALA A 16 19.53 4.19 4.53
C ALA A 16 19.34 2.68 4.31
N ALA A 17 20.33 2.00 3.74
CA ALA A 17 20.28 0.56 3.50
C ALA A 17 20.28 -0.26 4.80
N ILE A 18 21.14 0.11 5.77
CA ILE A 18 21.19 -0.54 7.08
C ILE A 18 19.89 -0.32 7.84
N MET A 19 19.36 0.91 7.85
CA MET A 19 18.07 1.18 8.48
C MET A 19 16.92 0.47 7.78
N TRP A 20 16.90 0.37 6.45
CA TRP A 20 15.90 -0.42 5.73
C TRP A 20 15.91 -1.88 6.20
N ILE A 21 17.08 -2.51 6.30
CA ILE A 21 17.20 -3.90 6.75
C ILE A 21 16.75 -4.05 8.21
N ILE A 22 17.22 -3.20 9.12
CA ILE A 22 16.88 -3.25 10.54
C ILE A 22 15.37 -3.03 10.73
N LEU A 23 14.80 -2.03 10.06
CA LEU A 23 13.39 -1.69 10.18
C LEU A 23 12.50 -2.72 9.50
N LEU A 24 12.90 -3.33 8.38
CA LEU A 24 12.19 -4.51 7.85
C LEU A 24 12.13 -5.63 8.88
N PHE A 25 13.23 -5.93 9.58
CA PHE A 25 13.24 -6.96 10.61
C PHE A 25 12.39 -6.60 11.84
N LEU A 26 12.40 -5.34 12.27
CA LEU A 26 11.61 -4.86 13.40
C LEU A 26 10.12 -4.79 13.06
N PHE A 27 9.76 -4.20 11.92
CA PHE A 27 8.37 -4.09 11.50
C PHE A 27 7.78 -5.42 11.06
N ASN A 28 8.55 -6.36 10.50
CA ASN A 28 8.05 -7.71 10.20
C ASN A 28 7.52 -8.41 11.48
N LYS A 29 8.06 -8.08 12.67
CA LYS A 29 7.50 -8.54 13.95
C LYS A 29 6.23 -7.81 14.35
N GLU A 30 6.13 -6.50 14.13
CA GLU A 30 4.91 -5.72 14.44
C GLU A 30 3.77 -5.93 13.43
N THR A 31 4.09 -6.37 12.22
CA THR A 31 3.11 -6.63 11.16
C THR A 31 2.66 -8.09 11.12
N ALA A 32 3.26 -8.99 11.90
CA ALA A 32 2.69 -10.32 12.09
C ALA A 32 1.32 -10.14 12.78
N PRO A 33 0.22 -10.67 12.23
CA PRO A 33 -1.06 -10.62 12.93
C PRO A 33 -0.85 -11.27 14.30
N GLU A 34 -1.15 -10.54 15.39
CA GLU A 34 -1.12 -11.14 16.71
C GLU A 34 -2.05 -12.36 16.68
N PRO A 35 -1.56 -13.55 17.07
CA PRO A 35 -2.40 -14.73 17.11
C PRO A 35 -3.54 -14.42 18.06
N VAL A 36 -4.77 -14.53 17.57
CA VAL A 36 -5.97 -14.34 18.38
C VAL A 36 -5.89 -15.37 19.50
N VAL A 37 -5.62 -14.93 20.73
CA VAL A 37 -5.59 -15.82 21.90
C VAL A 37 -7.05 -16.14 22.22
N VAL A 38 -7.55 -17.22 21.62
CA VAL A 38 -8.87 -17.74 21.93
C VAL A 38 -8.74 -18.64 23.15
N ASP A 39 -9.49 -18.37 24.20
CA ASP A 39 -9.57 -19.25 25.37
C ASP A 39 -10.09 -20.64 24.92
N PRO A 40 -9.32 -21.72 25.13
CA PRO A 40 -9.75 -23.08 24.78
C PRO A 40 -11.09 -23.48 25.40
N ALA A 41 -11.46 -22.92 26.56
CA ALA A 41 -12.74 -23.18 27.20
C ALA A 41 -13.92 -22.60 26.40
N VAL A 42 -13.74 -21.44 25.79
CA VAL A 42 -14.77 -20.79 24.94
C VAL A 42 -14.96 -21.58 23.65
N VAL A 43 -13.86 -22.02 23.02
CA VAL A 43 -13.89 -22.90 21.84
C VAL A 43 -14.62 -24.20 22.14
N ALA A 44 -14.31 -24.83 23.28
CA ALA A 44 -14.93 -26.09 23.69
C ALA A 44 -16.43 -25.95 23.95
N ASN A 45 -16.86 -24.86 24.59
CA ASN A 45 -18.28 -24.60 24.85
C ASN A 45 -19.05 -24.35 23.54
N ILE A 46 -18.53 -23.49 22.65
CA ILE A 46 -19.16 -23.23 21.34
C ILE A 46 -19.25 -24.53 20.53
N SER A 47 -18.17 -25.33 20.50
CA SER A 47 -18.13 -26.60 19.77
C SER A 47 -19.18 -27.60 20.25
N LYS A 48 -19.51 -27.55 21.54
CA LYS A 48 -20.52 -28.42 22.17
C LYS A 48 -21.94 -27.92 21.91
N GLU A 49 -22.14 -26.60 21.87
CA GLU A 49 -23.46 -25.98 21.80
C GLU A 49 -23.98 -25.82 20.36
N TYR A 50 -23.12 -25.50 19.39
CA TYR A 50 -23.58 -25.21 18.02
C TYR A 50 -24.37 -26.34 17.33
N PRO A 51 -24.08 -27.65 17.52
CA PRO A 51 -24.82 -28.71 16.82
C PRO A 51 -26.30 -28.80 17.24
N THR A 52 -26.63 -28.39 18.46
CA THR A 52 -27.98 -28.52 19.03
C THR A 52 -28.68 -27.17 19.08
N VAL A 53 -28.07 -26.18 19.71
CA VAL A 53 -28.60 -24.82 19.82
C VAL A 53 -28.65 -24.17 18.44
N GLY A 54 -27.55 -24.25 17.69
CA GLY A 54 -27.45 -23.66 16.35
C GLY A 54 -28.44 -24.27 15.37
N LYS A 55 -28.64 -25.59 15.42
CA LYS A 55 -29.67 -26.28 14.64
C LYS A 55 -31.08 -25.80 15.00
N THR A 56 -31.40 -25.70 16.29
CA THR A 56 -32.73 -25.26 16.76
C THR A 56 -33.02 -23.83 16.30
N VAL A 57 -32.05 -22.94 16.44
CA VAL A 57 -32.16 -21.55 15.98
C VAL A 57 -32.31 -21.49 14.46
N TYR A 58 -31.55 -22.31 13.72
CA TYR A 58 -31.64 -22.39 12.25
C TYR A 58 -33.02 -22.83 11.78
N GLU A 59 -33.56 -23.91 12.36
CA GLU A 59 -34.89 -24.43 12.01
C GLU A 59 -36.00 -23.42 12.33
N GLY A 60 -35.89 -22.69 13.44
CA GLY A 60 -36.87 -21.70 13.86
C GLY A 60 -36.83 -20.37 13.10
N ASN A 61 -35.65 -19.95 12.61
CA ASN A 61 -35.44 -18.58 12.12
C ASN A 61 -34.89 -18.48 10.70
N CYS A 62 -34.18 -19.49 10.20
CA CYS A 62 -33.37 -19.39 8.98
C CYS A 62 -33.88 -20.31 7.86
N ALA A 63 -34.35 -21.51 8.21
CA ALA A 63 -34.75 -22.54 7.26
C ALA A 63 -35.93 -22.12 6.36
N GLY A 64 -36.80 -21.22 6.83
CA GLY A 64 -37.93 -20.71 6.04
C GLY A 64 -37.51 -19.98 4.76
N CYS A 65 -36.35 -19.30 4.77
CA CYS A 65 -35.82 -18.60 3.60
C CYS A 65 -34.68 -19.35 2.92
N HIS A 66 -33.80 -19.98 3.70
CA HIS A 66 -32.58 -20.64 3.20
C HIS A 66 -32.74 -22.14 2.95
N GLY A 67 -33.93 -22.70 3.20
CA GLY A 67 -34.21 -24.13 3.08
C GLY A 67 -33.73 -24.92 4.30
N ALA A 68 -34.32 -26.10 4.53
CA ALA A 68 -33.97 -26.95 5.66
C ALA A 68 -32.54 -27.54 5.58
N GLU A 69 -32.03 -27.69 4.37
CA GLU A 69 -30.69 -28.22 4.07
C GLU A 69 -29.74 -27.12 3.54
N GLY A 70 -30.08 -25.85 3.75
CA GLY A 70 -29.30 -24.73 3.22
C GLY A 70 -29.29 -24.64 1.69
N GLN A 71 -30.19 -25.33 1.00
CA GLN A 71 -30.27 -25.37 -0.47
C GLN A 71 -30.72 -24.05 -1.10
N GLY A 72 -31.19 -23.09 -0.30
CA GLY A 72 -31.73 -21.82 -0.74
C GLY A 72 -33.23 -21.86 -1.03
N GLY A 73 -33.76 -20.72 -1.46
CA GLY A 73 -35.18 -20.52 -1.74
C GLY A 73 -35.46 -19.03 -1.91
N ALA A 74 -36.18 -18.45 -0.96
CA ALA A 74 -36.34 -16.99 -0.88
C ALA A 74 -35.02 -16.28 -0.52
N GLY A 75 -34.16 -16.96 0.26
CA GLY A 75 -32.79 -16.56 0.53
C GLY A 75 -31.77 -17.35 -0.31
N PRO A 76 -30.52 -16.86 -0.42
CA PRO A 76 -29.47 -17.56 -1.15
C PRO A 76 -29.13 -18.91 -0.53
N ALA A 77 -28.58 -19.82 -1.34
CA ALA A 77 -28.06 -21.09 -0.87
C ALA A 77 -26.86 -20.89 0.08
N LEU A 78 -26.90 -21.61 1.19
CA LEU A 78 -25.84 -21.69 2.20
C LEU A 78 -25.02 -22.96 2.05
N ALA A 79 -25.59 -24.01 1.45
CA ALA A 79 -24.91 -25.27 1.18
C ALA A 79 -23.76 -25.09 0.19
N GLY A 80 -22.56 -25.58 0.53
CA GLY A 80 -21.37 -25.53 -0.31
C GLY A 80 -20.92 -24.13 -0.72
N ASN A 81 -21.26 -23.10 0.07
CA ASN A 81 -20.98 -21.72 -0.30
C ASN A 81 -19.55 -21.34 0.13
N GLU A 82 -18.61 -21.38 -0.81
CA GLU A 82 -17.19 -21.09 -0.54
C GLU A 82 -16.96 -19.71 0.07
N LYS A 83 -17.81 -18.72 -0.28
CA LYS A 83 -17.67 -17.35 0.21
C LYS A 83 -17.84 -17.26 1.73
N ILE A 84 -18.79 -18.01 2.30
CA ILE A 84 -19.02 -17.98 3.75
C ILE A 84 -17.96 -18.78 4.52
N VAL A 85 -17.36 -19.80 3.89
CA VAL A 85 -16.27 -20.58 4.48
C VAL A 85 -14.96 -19.77 4.49
N GLN A 86 -14.69 -19.02 3.42
CA GLN A 86 -13.50 -18.15 3.33
C GLN A 86 -13.59 -16.91 4.24
N ASP A 87 -14.80 -16.42 4.53
CA ASP A 87 -15.02 -15.33 5.48
C ASP A 87 -16.10 -15.70 6.52
N PRO A 88 -15.75 -16.44 7.58
CA PRO A 88 -16.69 -16.82 8.64
C PRO A 88 -17.31 -15.63 9.39
N VAL A 89 -16.59 -14.51 9.49
CA VAL A 89 -17.03 -13.30 10.20
C VAL A 89 -18.16 -12.60 9.43
N TYR A 90 -18.18 -12.75 8.11
CA TYR A 90 -19.28 -12.28 7.26
C TYR A 90 -20.63 -12.91 7.65
N VAL A 91 -20.67 -14.19 8.02
CA VAL A 91 -21.93 -14.86 8.44
C VAL A 91 -22.49 -14.23 9.70
N HIS A 92 -21.66 -14.07 10.74
CA HIS A 92 -22.06 -13.40 11.99
C HIS A 92 -22.53 -11.96 11.74
N THR A 93 -21.83 -11.23 10.86
CA THR A 93 -22.19 -9.85 10.51
C THR A 93 -23.54 -9.76 9.82
N ILE A 94 -23.86 -10.68 8.90
CA ILE A 94 -25.17 -10.71 8.25
C ILE A 94 -26.28 -11.05 9.25
N VAL A 95 -26.06 -12.02 10.15
CA VAL A 95 -27.08 -12.38 11.16
C VAL A 95 -27.39 -11.19 12.07
N THR A 96 -26.36 -10.45 12.49
CA THR A 96 -26.51 -9.32 13.43
C THR A 96 -27.00 -8.02 12.78
N LYS A 97 -26.55 -7.70 11.56
CA LYS A 97 -26.86 -6.43 10.88
C LYS A 97 -27.88 -6.54 9.75
N GLY A 98 -28.20 -7.76 9.30
CA GLY A 98 -29.02 -8.00 8.11
C GLY A 98 -28.29 -7.68 6.81
N LYS A 99 -28.88 -8.07 5.69
CA LYS A 99 -28.39 -7.73 4.34
C LYS A 99 -29.50 -7.80 3.30
N GLY A 100 -29.78 -6.69 2.63
CA GLY A 100 -30.80 -6.62 1.58
C GLY A 100 -32.17 -7.02 2.12
N ALA A 101 -32.76 -8.09 1.60
CA ALA A 101 -34.05 -8.62 2.05
C ALA A 101 -33.96 -9.44 3.35
N MET A 102 -32.76 -9.83 3.80
CA MET A 102 -32.58 -10.54 5.07
C MET A 102 -32.57 -9.53 6.23
N PRO A 103 -33.52 -9.62 7.19
CA PRO A 103 -33.56 -8.72 8.34
C PRO A 103 -32.40 -8.99 9.30
N ALA A 104 -32.13 -8.02 10.18
CA ALA A 104 -31.23 -8.18 11.32
C ALA A 104 -31.92 -9.00 12.43
N PHE A 105 -31.23 -9.97 13.01
CA PHE A 105 -31.74 -10.82 14.09
C PHE A 105 -31.29 -10.33 15.48
N GLY A 106 -31.61 -9.07 15.79
CA GLY A 106 -31.23 -8.43 17.06
C GLY A 106 -31.91 -9.01 18.31
N GLN A 107 -32.92 -9.87 18.13
CA GLN A 107 -33.61 -10.57 19.22
C GLN A 107 -32.90 -11.84 19.70
N LEU A 108 -31.95 -12.37 18.94
CA LEU A 108 -31.19 -13.55 19.33
C LEU A 108 -30.15 -13.17 20.37
N ALA A 109 -29.96 -14.04 21.37
CA ALA A 109 -28.88 -13.88 22.32
C ALA A 109 -27.52 -14.11 21.63
N GLU A 110 -26.46 -13.51 22.16
CA GLU A 110 -25.13 -13.57 21.55
C GLU A 110 -24.64 -15.02 21.35
N ASN A 111 -24.86 -15.89 22.33
CA ASN A 111 -24.55 -17.32 22.24
C ASN A 111 -25.34 -18.03 21.12
N GLU A 112 -26.60 -17.67 20.90
CA GLU A 112 -27.44 -18.21 19.83
C GLU A 112 -26.95 -17.78 18.45
N VAL A 113 -26.45 -16.54 18.33
CA VAL A 113 -25.84 -16.02 17.10
C VAL A 113 -24.57 -16.79 16.75
N TYR A 114 -23.67 -17.02 17.71
CA TYR A 114 -22.48 -17.84 17.47
C TYR A 114 -22.83 -19.30 17.18
N ALA A 115 -23.84 -19.85 17.86
CA ALA A 115 -24.29 -21.21 17.64
C ALA A 115 -24.86 -21.41 16.22
N VAL A 116 -25.74 -20.51 15.76
CA VAL A 116 -26.32 -20.61 14.41
C VAL A 116 -25.29 -20.33 13.32
N ALA A 117 -24.38 -19.37 13.52
CA ALA A 117 -23.29 -19.11 12.57
C ALA A 117 -22.37 -20.33 12.43
N ASN A 118 -21.93 -20.92 13.53
CA ASN A 118 -21.10 -22.13 13.52
C ASN A 118 -21.84 -23.35 12.94
N TYR A 119 -23.14 -23.47 13.19
CA TYR A 119 -23.96 -24.51 12.59
C TYR A 119 -23.96 -24.41 11.06
N VAL A 120 -24.20 -23.21 10.50
CA VAL A 120 -24.17 -22.98 9.05
C VAL A 120 -22.78 -23.23 8.46
N LEU A 121 -21.72 -22.83 9.15
CA LEU A 121 -20.33 -22.97 8.69
C LEU A 121 -19.79 -24.41 8.76
N ASN A 122 -20.42 -25.29 9.54
CA ASN A 122 -20.04 -26.70 9.71
C ASN A 122 -21.11 -27.70 9.24
N SER A 123 -22.17 -27.21 8.57
CA SER A 123 -23.26 -28.02 8.02
C SER A 123 -23.38 -27.82 6.52
N PHE A 124 -24.21 -28.63 5.87
CA PHE A 124 -24.57 -28.46 4.45
C PHE A 124 -23.37 -28.52 3.48
N GLY A 125 -22.35 -29.31 3.84
CA GLY A 125 -21.10 -29.43 3.07
C GLY A 125 -20.07 -28.34 3.37
N ASN A 126 -20.38 -27.38 4.24
CA ASN A 126 -19.41 -26.40 4.74
C ASN A 126 -18.59 -27.01 5.88
N LYS A 127 -17.32 -26.62 5.96
CA LYS A 127 -16.43 -27.01 7.05
C LYS A 127 -15.38 -25.93 7.26
N ILE A 128 -15.25 -25.46 8.49
CA ILE A 128 -14.17 -24.57 8.93
C ILE A 128 -13.24 -25.33 9.89
N GLU A 129 -11.96 -24.99 9.91
CA GLU A 129 -10.96 -25.68 10.74
C GLU A 129 -11.15 -25.37 12.23
N GLU A 130 -11.53 -24.13 12.55
CA GLU A 130 -11.78 -23.66 13.90
C GLU A 130 -13.16 -23.01 13.99
N PRO A 131 -13.93 -23.24 15.07
CA PRO A 131 -15.23 -22.60 15.24
C PRO A 131 -15.09 -21.09 15.41
N LEU A 132 -16.06 -20.36 14.87
CA LEU A 132 -16.17 -18.92 15.01
C LEU A 132 -16.38 -18.55 16.49
N THR A 133 -15.50 -17.71 17.03
CA THR A 133 -15.53 -17.23 18.42
C THR A 133 -15.63 -15.69 18.50
N PRO A 134 -16.01 -15.11 19.66
CA PRO A 134 -16.03 -13.66 19.83
C PRO A 134 -14.70 -12.98 19.51
N ALA A 135 -13.58 -13.61 19.85
CA ALA A 135 -12.25 -13.09 19.56
C ALA A 135 -11.97 -13.03 18.04
N THR A 136 -12.38 -14.07 17.29
CA THR A 136 -12.25 -14.09 15.82
C THR A 136 -13.17 -13.08 15.13
N VAL A 137 -14.37 -12.84 15.67
CA VAL A 137 -15.28 -11.80 15.16
C VAL A 137 -14.74 -10.41 15.45
N ALA A 138 -14.26 -10.13 16.65
CA ALA A 138 -13.65 -8.85 16.99
C ALA A 138 -12.41 -8.55 16.13
N ALA A 139 -11.58 -9.55 15.87
CA ALA A 139 -10.44 -9.45 14.96
C ALA A 139 -10.84 -9.29 13.48
N GLY A 140 -11.97 -9.86 13.06
CA GLY A 140 -12.50 -9.67 11.70
C GLY A 140 -13.22 -8.34 11.51
N GLN A 141 -13.89 -7.81 12.53
CA GLN A 141 -14.57 -6.51 12.50
C GLN A 141 -13.60 -5.32 12.54
N SER A 142 -12.37 -5.52 13.02
CA SER A 142 -11.31 -4.52 12.94
C SER A 142 -10.62 -4.48 11.57
N LYS A 143 -10.91 -5.44 10.67
CA LYS A 143 -10.56 -5.33 9.25
C LYS A 143 -11.44 -4.24 8.64
N ILE A 144 -10.79 -3.17 8.22
CA ILE A 144 -11.39 -1.94 7.71
C ILE A 144 -12.43 -2.25 6.63
N ASP A 145 -13.60 -1.60 6.72
CA ASP A 145 -14.72 -1.76 5.78
C ASP A 145 -14.25 -1.58 4.31
N PRO A 146 -14.62 -2.49 3.39
CA PRO A 146 -14.26 -2.37 1.97
C PRO A 146 -14.75 -1.06 1.32
N GLU A 147 -15.78 -0.42 1.86
CA GLU A 147 -16.25 0.90 1.41
C GLU A 147 -15.31 2.04 1.85
N VAL A 148 -14.62 1.88 2.99
CA VAL A 148 -13.55 2.79 3.43
C VAL A 148 -12.26 2.55 2.62
N LEU A 149 -12.01 1.32 2.17
CA LEU A 149 -10.91 1.01 1.24
C LEU A 149 -11.12 1.63 -0.15
N LYS A 150 -12.36 1.73 -0.64
CA LYS A 150 -12.71 2.46 -1.88
C LYS A 150 -12.27 3.94 -1.89
N ASN A 151 -12.15 4.57 -0.72
CA ASN A 151 -11.62 5.94 -0.60
C ASN A 151 -10.08 5.99 -0.40
N ARG A 152 -9.43 4.87 -0.03
CA ARG A 152 -7.96 4.75 -0.01
C ARG A 152 -7.37 4.38 -1.38
N SER A 153 -8.20 3.85 -2.28
CA SER A 153 -7.78 3.08 -3.46
C SER A 153 -7.33 3.89 -4.68
N ARG A 154 -6.70 5.06 -4.51
CA ARG A 154 -5.93 5.65 -5.62
C ARG A 154 -4.42 5.38 -5.52
N PHE A 155 -3.84 5.30 -4.31
CA PHE A 155 -2.39 5.36 -4.16
C PHE A 155 -1.77 4.35 -3.20
N VAL A 156 -2.55 3.61 -2.41
CA VAL A 156 -2.02 2.69 -1.41
C VAL A 156 -2.70 1.33 -1.58
N PRO A 157 -1.97 0.29 -2.02
CA PRO A 157 -2.47 -1.07 -2.08
C PRO A 157 -2.93 -1.58 -0.70
N ASP A 158 -4.00 -2.37 -0.65
CA ASP A 158 -4.64 -2.83 0.60
C ASP A 158 -3.74 -3.73 1.47
N HIS A 159 -2.65 -4.24 0.91
CA HIS A 159 -1.67 -5.05 1.62
C HIS A 159 -0.58 -4.23 2.32
N ILE A 160 -0.47 -2.91 2.06
CA ILE A 160 0.57 -2.07 2.65
C ILE A 160 0.07 -1.45 3.95
N LYS A 161 0.77 -1.72 5.04
CA LYS A 161 0.42 -1.23 6.38
C LYS A 161 0.95 0.18 6.61
N LEU A 162 0.32 0.95 7.51
CA LEU A 162 0.72 2.34 7.79
C LEU A 162 2.20 2.49 8.20
N PRO A 163 2.79 1.60 9.02
CA PRO A 163 4.23 1.66 9.32
C PRO A 163 5.13 1.47 8.09
N GLU A 164 4.72 0.62 7.13
CA GLU A 164 5.46 0.38 5.89
C GLU A 164 5.45 1.63 4.98
N ILE A 165 4.36 2.40 4.98
CA ILE A 165 4.26 3.68 4.25
C ILE A 165 5.23 4.71 4.84
N PHE A 166 5.28 4.82 6.18
CA PHE A 166 6.20 5.71 6.88
C PHE A 166 7.67 5.33 6.62
N LEU A 167 7.97 4.03 6.64
CA LEU A 167 9.30 3.52 6.33
C LEU A 167 9.69 3.84 4.89
N GLY A 168 8.79 3.54 3.94
CA GLY A 168 9.01 3.81 2.52
C GLY A 168 9.29 5.28 2.25
N THR A 169 8.49 6.19 2.83
CA THR A 169 8.70 7.63 2.67
C THR A 169 10.00 8.12 3.30
N PHE A 170 10.34 7.67 4.51
CA PHE A 170 11.59 8.04 5.18
C PHE A 170 12.82 7.59 4.40
N VAL A 171 12.81 6.39 3.84
CA VAL A 171 13.93 5.89 3.02
C VAL A 171 14.02 6.64 1.70
N MET A 172 12.88 6.95 1.06
CA MET A 172 12.87 7.79 -0.14
C MET A 172 13.51 9.15 0.12
N VAL A 173 13.29 9.76 1.29
CA VAL A 173 13.96 11.01 1.69
C VAL A 173 15.48 10.83 1.80
N LEU A 174 15.95 9.78 2.47
CA LEU A 174 17.39 9.54 2.63
C LEU A 174 18.08 9.22 1.29
N LEU A 175 17.45 8.41 0.45
CA LEU A 175 17.96 8.12 -0.90
C LEU A 175 18.02 9.38 -1.76
N THR A 176 17.00 10.24 -1.66
CA THR A 176 17.00 11.54 -2.36
C THR A 176 18.17 12.40 -1.89
N TYR A 177 18.44 12.46 -0.58
CA TYR A 177 19.58 13.18 -0.03
C TYR A 177 20.93 12.61 -0.50
N GLY A 178 21.05 11.28 -0.55
CA GLY A 178 22.23 10.60 -1.09
C GLY A 178 22.47 10.89 -2.57
N LEU A 179 21.41 10.88 -3.38
CA LEU A 179 21.47 11.23 -4.81
C LEU A 179 21.86 12.68 -5.03
N ILE A 180 21.36 13.62 -4.21
CA ILE A 180 21.76 15.03 -4.26
C ILE A 180 23.26 15.17 -3.97
N GLY A 181 23.77 14.48 -2.95
CA GLY A 181 25.20 14.49 -2.63
C GLY A 181 26.06 13.92 -3.77
N LEU A 182 25.65 12.79 -4.35
CA LEU A 182 26.35 12.18 -5.48
C LEU A 182 26.34 13.10 -6.72
N TYR A 183 25.21 13.76 -6.98
CA TYR A 183 25.09 14.74 -8.05
C TYR A 183 26.01 15.94 -7.81
N SER A 184 26.06 16.48 -6.59
CA SER A 184 26.96 17.57 -6.22
C SER A 184 28.43 17.21 -6.47
N VAL A 185 28.85 16.01 -6.06
CA VAL A 185 30.21 15.49 -6.34
C VAL A 185 30.48 15.35 -7.83
N TRP A 186 29.54 14.78 -8.58
CA TRP A 186 29.71 14.64 -10.02
C TRP A 186 29.75 15.99 -10.74
N ALA A 187 28.91 16.95 -10.35
CA ALA A 187 28.78 18.23 -11.03
C ALA A 187 29.96 19.17 -10.76
N GLU A 188 30.43 19.24 -9.52
CA GLU A 188 31.36 20.27 -9.05
C GLU A 188 32.74 19.72 -8.64
N GLY A 189 32.92 18.39 -8.61
CA GLY A 189 34.20 17.75 -8.26
C GLY A 189 34.42 17.62 -6.74
N GLN A 190 35.59 17.09 -6.34
CA GLN A 190 35.97 16.88 -4.94
C GLN A 190 36.60 18.11 -4.28
N GLU A 191 37.03 19.09 -5.08
CA GLU A 191 37.71 20.27 -4.61
C GLU A 191 37.16 21.50 -5.33
N LEU A 192 36.75 22.50 -4.56
CA LEU A 192 36.34 23.79 -5.09
C LEU A 192 37.58 24.56 -5.51
N HIS A 193 37.69 24.84 -6.80
CA HIS A 193 38.74 25.67 -7.36
C HIS A 193 38.22 27.11 -7.43
N PRO A 194 38.84 28.06 -6.72
CA PRO A 194 38.47 29.48 -6.82
C PRO A 194 38.58 30.03 -8.24
N GLY A 195 37.68 30.94 -8.61
CA GLY A 195 37.74 31.70 -9.86
C GLY A 195 36.69 31.33 -10.92
N ILE A 196 36.83 31.90 -12.11
CA ILE A 196 35.90 31.73 -13.23
C ILE A 196 36.27 30.48 -14.03
N HIS A 197 35.38 29.50 -14.05
CA HIS A 197 35.49 28.27 -14.82
C HIS A 197 34.67 28.39 -16.10
N LYS A 198 35.34 28.66 -17.21
CA LYS A 198 34.71 28.64 -18.52
C LYS A 198 34.59 27.23 -19.03
N VAL A 199 33.36 26.81 -19.36
CA VAL A 199 33.11 25.49 -19.93
C VAL A 199 32.96 25.57 -21.44
N ARG A 200 33.50 24.56 -22.12
CA ARG A 200 33.20 24.32 -23.54
C ARG A 200 32.54 22.97 -23.67
N SER A 201 31.31 22.97 -24.17
CA SER A 201 30.59 21.73 -24.47
C SER A 201 31.34 20.90 -25.51
N THR A 202 31.30 19.58 -25.33
CA THR A 202 31.80 18.62 -26.32
C THR A 202 30.65 18.12 -27.20
N PRO A 203 30.92 17.56 -28.40
CA PRO A 203 29.89 16.94 -29.22
C PRO A 203 29.12 15.84 -28.46
N LEU A 204 29.81 15.07 -27.60
CA LEU A 204 29.20 14.06 -26.76
C LEU A 204 28.25 14.66 -25.72
N ALA A 205 28.65 15.74 -25.04
CA ALA A 205 27.79 16.43 -24.08
C ALA A 205 26.54 17.04 -24.76
N THR A 206 26.70 17.54 -25.98
CA THR A 206 25.60 18.07 -26.80
C THR A 206 24.64 16.96 -27.22
N LEU A 207 25.14 15.81 -27.66
CA LEU A 207 24.31 14.64 -27.97
C LEU A 207 23.53 14.16 -26.74
N ALA A 208 24.21 14.08 -25.58
CA ALA A 208 23.59 13.68 -24.31
C ALA A 208 22.47 14.64 -23.91
N MET A 209 22.68 15.94 -24.04
CA MET A 209 21.66 16.97 -23.80
C MET A 209 20.44 16.83 -24.71
N ILE A 210 20.66 16.67 -26.02
CA ILE A 210 19.57 16.50 -26.98
C ILE A 210 18.78 15.23 -26.65
N THR A 211 19.48 14.15 -26.30
CA THR A 211 18.87 12.88 -25.93
C THR A 211 18.03 13.00 -24.66
N SER A 212 18.52 13.67 -23.62
CA SER A 212 17.78 13.83 -22.37
C SER A 212 16.51 14.68 -22.55
N ILE A 213 16.58 15.74 -23.36
CA ILE A 213 15.42 16.55 -23.73
C ILE A 213 14.42 15.74 -24.57
N ALA A 214 14.90 14.98 -25.57
CA ALA A 214 14.04 14.13 -26.40
C ALA A 214 13.32 13.05 -25.56
N MET A 215 14.02 12.44 -24.59
CA MET A 215 13.42 11.49 -23.66
C MET A 215 12.36 12.15 -22.78
N THR A 216 12.58 13.38 -22.32
CA THR A 216 11.58 14.15 -21.57
C THR A 216 10.29 14.28 -22.38
N VAL A 217 10.40 14.72 -23.63
CA VAL A 217 9.25 14.88 -24.54
C VAL A 217 8.56 13.54 -24.80
N LEU A 218 9.32 12.48 -25.07
CA LEU A 218 8.78 11.14 -25.29
C LEU A 218 7.93 10.67 -24.10
N PHE A 219 8.47 10.76 -22.87
CA PHE A 219 7.74 10.31 -21.69
C PHE A 219 6.56 11.22 -21.35
N SER A 220 6.63 12.53 -21.63
CA SER A 220 5.46 13.41 -21.52
C SER A 220 4.33 12.99 -22.46
N VAL A 221 4.64 12.63 -23.71
CA VAL A 221 3.63 12.13 -24.67
C VAL A 221 3.04 10.81 -24.19
N LEU A 222 3.86 9.88 -23.70
CA LEU A 222 3.38 8.60 -23.16
C LEU A 222 2.51 8.78 -21.91
N PHE A 223 2.88 9.70 -21.01
CA PHE A 223 2.09 10.03 -19.82
C PHE A 223 0.72 10.60 -20.20
N VAL A 224 0.67 11.58 -21.11
CA VAL A 224 -0.60 12.17 -21.58
C VAL A 224 -1.46 11.11 -22.26
N ARG A 225 -0.86 10.26 -23.10
CA ARG A 225 -1.60 9.16 -23.75
C ARG A 225 -2.17 8.18 -22.74
N GLN A 226 -1.43 7.85 -21.69
CA GLN A 226 -1.89 6.99 -20.61
C GLN A 226 -3.06 7.63 -19.86
N MET A 227 -2.94 8.89 -19.45
CA MET A 227 -4.02 9.63 -18.80
C MET A 227 -5.30 9.69 -19.65
N ILE A 228 -5.18 9.96 -20.95
CA ILE A 228 -6.35 9.98 -21.86
C ILE A 228 -7.02 8.60 -21.91
N THR A 229 -6.24 7.53 -21.93
CA THR A 229 -6.75 6.15 -21.93
C THR A 229 -7.49 5.84 -20.63
N ASP A 230 -6.90 6.22 -19.50
CA ASP A 230 -7.49 6.01 -18.18
C ASP A 230 -8.78 6.84 -17.99
N PHE A 231 -8.79 8.11 -18.43
CA PHE A 231 -10.02 8.93 -18.44
C PHE A 231 -11.11 8.36 -19.32
N ALA A 232 -10.77 7.84 -20.51
CA ALA A 232 -11.73 7.19 -21.39
C ALA A 232 -12.31 5.90 -20.78
N GLY A 233 -11.47 5.12 -20.10
CA GLY A 233 -11.90 3.93 -19.35
C GLY A 233 -12.82 4.24 -18.17
N TRP A 234 -12.68 5.42 -17.56
CA TRP A 234 -13.55 5.87 -16.48
C TRP A 234 -14.95 6.29 -16.96
N ALA A 235 -15.05 6.81 -18.18
CA ALA A 235 -16.31 7.20 -18.82
C ALA A 235 -17.05 6.01 -19.47
N ALA A 236 -16.50 4.80 -19.41
CA ALA A 236 -17.10 3.60 -19.98
C ALA A 236 -18.25 3.05 -19.12
N ALA A 237 -19.13 2.25 -19.74
CA ALA A 237 -20.27 1.61 -19.07
C ALA A 237 -19.83 0.63 -17.96
N GLU A 238 -18.66 -0.01 -18.14
CA GLU A 238 -17.95 -0.74 -17.10
C GLU A 238 -16.64 0.00 -16.81
N PRO A 239 -16.51 0.67 -15.66
CA PRO A 239 -15.30 1.44 -15.33
C PRO A 239 -14.08 0.52 -15.26
N VAL A 240 -13.07 0.81 -16.07
CA VAL A 240 -11.77 0.12 -16.03
C VAL A 240 -10.88 0.82 -15.02
N MET A 241 -10.19 0.05 -14.17
CA MET A 241 -9.23 0.58 -13.20
C MET A 241 -8.05 1.25 -13.93
N PRO A 242 -7.66 2.48 -13.56
CA PRO A 242 -6.56 3.19 -14.20
C PRO A 242 -5.21 2.48 -13.96
N ASN A 243 -4.29 2.55 -14.92
CA ASN A 243 -2.96 1.95 -14.77
C ASN A 243 -2.00 2.90 -14.05
N VAL A 244 -2.20 3.04 -12.74
CA VAL A 244 -1.43 3.95 -11.87
C VAL A 244 0.07 3.64 -11.88
N THR A 245 0.45 2.37 -12.08
CA THR A 245 1.87 1.97 -12.20
C THR A 245 2.53 2.58 -13.43
N ALA A 246 1.84 2.57 -14.58
CA ALA A 246 2.35 3.19 -15.80
C ALA A 246 2.38 4.73 -15.69
N GLU A 247 1.33 5.34 -15.13
CA GLU A 247 1.29 6.78 -14.86
C GLU A 247 2.49 7.22 -13.99
N GLY A 248 2.72 6.52 -12.87
CA GLY A 248 3.82 6.78 -11.95
C GLY A 248 5.19 6.58 -12.60
N PHE A 249 5.35 5.52 -13.40
CA PHE A 249 6.59 5.26 -14.14
C PHE A 249 6.90 6.39 -15.13
N TYR A 250 5.94 6.80 -15.97
CA TYR A 250 6.19 7.88 -16.93
C TYR A 250 6.46 9.21 -16.23
N ALA A 251 5.72 9.54 -15.17
CA ALA A 251 5.98 10.73 -14.36
C ALA A 251 7.40 10.74 -13.77
N ALA A 252 7.86 9.61 -13.23
CA ALA A 252 9.22 9.48 -12.71
C ALA A 252 10.27 9.66 -13.82
N MET A 253 10.06 9.06 -14.98
CA MET A 253 10.98 9.20 -16.11
C MET A 253 11.06 10.63 -16.66
N ILE A 254 9.95 11.39 -16.64
CA ILE A 254 9.94 12.82 -16.98
C ILE A 254 10.83 13.60 -16.00
N LEU A 255 10.65 13.38 -14.69
CA LEU A 255 11.44 14.08 -13.68
C LEU A 255 12.93 13.73 -13.77
N LEU A 256 13.26 12.46 -13.96
CA LEU A 256 14.65 12.00 -14.09
C LEU A 256 15.32 12.56 -15.35
N SER A 257 14.63 12.59 -16.49
CA SER A 257 15.17 13.13 -17.74
C SER A 257 15.31 14.65 -17.72
N LEU A 258 14.41 15.37 -17.05
CA LEU A 258 14.55 16.81 -16.77
C LEU A 258 15.74 17.07 -15.83
N ALA A 259 15.85 16.32 -14.74
CA ALA A 259 16.97 16.44 -13.81
C ALA A 259 18.30 16.18 -14.52
N ALA A 260 18.38 15.15 -15.38
CA ALA A 260 19.55 14.87 -16.19
C ALA A 260 19.88 16.03 -17.17
N SER A 261 18.85 16.64 -17.78
CA SER A 261 19.05 17.79 -18.67
C SER A 261 19.60 18.99 -17.90
N LEU A 262 19.04 19.34 -16.74
CA LEU A 262 19.54 20.40 -15.88
C LEU A 262 20.96 20.12 -15.40
N ALA A 263 21.24 18.87 -15.04
CA ALA A 263 22.54 18.38 -14.62
C ALA A 263 23.61 18.58 -15.71
N LEU A 264 23.33 18.12 -16.93
CA LEU A 264 24.21 18.28 -18.07
C LEU A 264 24.40 19.76 -18.43
N TYR A 265 23.35 20.57 -18.32
CA TYR A 265 23.40 21.99 -18.64
C TYR A 265 24.34 22.73 -17.70
N LYS A 266 24.14 22.56 -16.38
CA LYS A 266 24.99 23.15 -15.34
C LYS A 266 26.45 22.73 -15.54
N LYS A 267 26.72 21.46 -15.88
CA LYS A 267 28.09 20.94 -15.94
C LYS A 267 28.85 21.28 -17.23
N TYR A 268 28.18 21.33 -18.38
CA TYR A 268 28.86 21.40 -19.68
C TYR A 268 28.54 22.65 -20.50
N PHE A 269 27.55 23.44 -20.09
CA PHE A 269 27.03 24.58 -20.87
C PHE A 269 26.92 25.89 -20.10
N MET A 270 27.11 25.88 -18.77
CA MET A 270 27.03 27.07 -17.92
C MET A 270 28.39 27.38 -17.30
N ASP A 271 28.92 28.58 -17.58
CA ASP A 271 30.14 29.06 -16.92
C ASP A 271 29.90 29.17 -15.40
N GLY A 272 30.86 28.67 -14.62
CA GLY A 272 30.82 28.72 -13.17
C GLY A 272 31.73 29.80 -12.63
N GLU A 273 31.35 30.41 -11.51
CA GLU A 273 32.24 31.25 -10.71
C GLU A 273 32.19 30.76 -9.27
N VAL A 274 33.35 30.44 -8.71
CA VAL A 274 33.48 30.11 -7.29
C VAL A 274 34.14 31.29 -6.60
N LEU A 275 33.32 32.07 -5.89
CA LEU A 275 33.79 33.13 -5.03
C LEU A 275 34.38 32.49 -3.76
N VAL A 276 35.58 32.94 -3.39
CA VAL A 276 36.16 32.62 -2.07
C VAL A 276 35.77 33.78 -1.17
N GLU A 277 35.05 33.50 -0.08
CA GLU A 277 34.98 34.45 1.02
C GLU A 277 36.41 34.63 1.53
N ASP A 278 36.95 35.84 1.39
CA ASP A 278 38.28 36.16 1.88
C ASP A 278 38.30 35.86 3.40
N ALA A 279 39.37 35.24 3.89
CA ALA A 279 39.45 34.78 5.28
C ALA A 279 39.40 35.93 6.32
N SER A 280 39.40 37.18 5.86
CA SER A 280 39.00 38.36 6.62
C SER A 280 37.47 38.41 6.71
N GLY A 281 36.90 37.65 7.64
CA GLY A 281 35.48 37.77 8.02
C GLY A 281 35.18 39.17 8.56
N GLU A 282 34.86 40.12 7.69
CA GLU A 282 34.17 41.35 8.06
C GLU A 282 32.74 41.24 7.54
N PHE A 283 31.87 40.72 8.40
CA PHE A 283 30.42 40.87 8.29
C PHE A 283 30.08 42.34 8.62
N PRO A 284 29.51 43.13 7.70
CA PRO A 284 28.87 44.37 8.08
C PRO A 284 27.43 44.02 8.52
N TRP A 285 27.29 43.67 9.80
CA TRP A 285 26.05 43.49 10.58
C TRP A 285 24.94 42.60 9.99
#